data_AF-A0A2P2CFG9-F1
#
_entry.id   AF-A0A2P2CFG9-F1
#
_cell.length_a   1.000
_cell.length_b   1.000
_cell.length_c   1.000
_cell.angle_alpha   90.00
_cell.angle_beta   90.00
_cell.angle_gamma   90.00
#
_symmetry.space_group_name_H-M   'P 1'
#
loop_
_entity.id
_entity.type
_entity.pdbx_description
1 polymer ?
#
loop_
_entity_poly.entity_id
_entity_poly.type
_entity_poly.pdbx_seq_one_letter_code
_entity_poly.pdbx_strand_id
1 'polypeptide(L)'
;MLSEEHVRAEVHRIANSIEVDSDQHLATVLARKRRPGRSSTPGSARRRRLLVPLAAALSVVGMVLAGVALTGVLPDGETGVDKLVPVVLAGTPSGTVPSVFGHTRESATAALHDSGLEVRFGRQISCDPAGRPVGTEPATGTPVERGDTVTVLLSYQAGNTDCMADLTEPWRFVDFATGRGPSPRFADDVTLFVDGVRTGTLSGVDAARGDWGAGSALGILSRATEQVMRSGTVYRTPSLQVSTGTPPDTWCGVTRPPATSNREALTLTVDFADLTPHPRCPARVALYETGGAIDTVVAWSEGARGTDLEPIPDVVGLPLAQARDRVTAAGYPARVEELETCHPRDGVVEQAPTQQAVEEDSQDDPGWYGPVTLVVEVPHTTRDCAALDAAATGFLRFARGGAPPAWAPEVQQLLGYTPWDTVSAARADDPAAWSFCSGVAPEDCTVSPLVVAGGDAEVETGEFSDVTRWPGDQVCELIDRGGLPRGLPVEQQIVLYPAELTSCDDDWSVWLWVDDVGRITAVNLLVPRTSVDGG
;
A
#
# COMPACT_ATOMS: atom_id res chain seq x y z
N MET A 1 -10.64 -12.39 35.17
CA MET A 1 -12.10 -12.60 35.27
C MET A 1 -12.67 -11.46 36.09
N LEU A 2 -13.16 -10.42 35.42
CA LEU A 2 -13.91 -9.34 36.06
C LEU A 2 -15.39 -9.76 36.06
N SER A 3 -16.09 -9.54 37.18
CA SER A 3 -17.47 -10.00 37.38
C SER A 3 -18.46 -9.21 36.53
N GLU A 4 -19.54 -9.87 36.10
CA GLU A 4 -20.63 -9.30 35.27
C GLU A 4 -21.22 -7.99 35.83
N GLU A 5 -21.10 -7.76 37.13
CA GLU A 5 -21.54 -6.52 37.78
C GLU A 5 -20.74 -5.29 37.33
N HIS A 6 -19.45 -5.45 37.01
CA HIS A 6 -18.60 -4.35 36.53
C HIS A 6 -18.93 -3.97 35.08
N VAL A 7 -19.29 -4.95 34.25
CA VAL A 7 -19.69 -4.71 32.85
C VAL A 7 -21.04 -4.00 32.80
N ARG A 8 -21.99 -4.39 33.66
CA ARG A 8 -23.31 -3.76 33.73
C ARG A 8 -23.25 -2.30 34.23
N ALA A 9 -22.31 -1.99 35.13
CA ALA A 9 -22.11 -0.62 35.62
C ALA A 9 -21.47 0.31 34.57
N GLU A 10 -20.62 -0.21 33.68
CA GLU A 10 -19.99 0.58 32.62
C GLU A 10 -20.96 0.86 31.46
N VAL A 11 -21.81 -0.12 31.10
CA VAL A 11 -22.84 0.04 30.06
C VAL A 11 -23.89 1.09 30.46
N HIS A 12 -24.26 1.17 31.75
CA HIS A 12 -25.16 2.23 32.24
C HIS A 12 -24.51 3.63 32.27
N ARG A 13 -23.18 3.72 32.32
CA ARG A 13 -22.46 5.01 32.27
C ARG A 13 -22.41 5.56 30.84
N ILE A 14 -22.28 4.69 29.85
CA ILE A 14 -22.24 5.05 28.41
C ILE A 14 -23.64 5.41 27.89
N ALA A 15 -24.69 4.72 28.34
CA ALA A 15 -26.07 5.01 27.92
C ALA A 15 -26.57 6.40 28.36
N ASN A 16 -26.03 6.96 29.45
CA ASN A 16 -26.45 8.27 29.98
C ASN A 16 -25.65 9.47 29.42
N SER A 17 -24.68 9.27 28.52
CA SER A 17 -23.92 10.38 27.91
C SER A 17 -24.36 10.72 26.48
N ILE A 18 -25.41 10.09 25.95
CA ILE A 18 -25.87 10.27 24.56
C ILE A 18 -27.14 11.15 24.46
N GLU A 19 -27.75 11.56 25.58
CA GLU A 19 -28.79 12.59 25.59
C GLU A 19 -28.27 13.85 26.29
N VAL A 20 -27.77 14.81 25.50
CA VAL A 20 -27.91 16.28 25.62
C VAL A 20 -26.95 16.90 24.59
N ASP A 21 -27.50 17.44 23.50
CA ASP A 21 -27.31 18.84 23.04
C ASP A 21 -27.68 18.99 21.55
N SER A 22 -28.96 18.79 21.24
CA SER A 22 -29.60 19.28 20.01
C SER A 22 -30.39 20.54 20.37
N ASP A 23 -29.71 21.65 20.65
CA ASP A 23 -30.30 22.99 20.59
C ASP A 23 -29.25 24.09 20.86
N GLN A 24 -28.39 24.38 19.87
CA GLN A 24 -27.91 25.76 19.70
C GLN A 24 -27.31 26.07 18.32
N HIS A 25 -27.88 27.13 17.73
CA HIS A 25 -27.36 28.00 16.66
C HIS A 25 -27.86 27.82 15.22
N LEU A 26 -29.19 27.99 15.08
CA LEU A 26 -29.73 28.96 14.12
C LEU A 26 -29.16 30.37 14.42
N ALA A 27 -28.37 30.92 13.51
CA ALA A 27 -28.41 32.35 13.13
C ALA A 27 -27.36 32.68 12.06
N THR A 28 -27.74 32.74 10.78
CA THR A 28 -27.29 33.85 9.91
C THR A 28 -28.32 34.07 8.79
N VAL A 29 -29.15 35.07 8.98
CA VAL A 29 -30.15 35.58 8.04
C VAL A 29 -29.74 37.03 7.72
N LEU A 30 -29.55 37.31 6.42
CA LEU A 30 -29.52 38.62 5.73
C LEU A 30 -28.17 39.38 5.79
N ALA A 31 -27.55 39.72 4.65
CA ALA A 31 -28.09 40.70 3.72
C ALA A 31 -27.83 40.42 2.22
N ARG A 32 -28.96 40.33 1.52
CA ARG A 32 -29.24 40.52 0.08
C ARG A 32 -28.73 41.88 -0.45
N LYS A 33 -28.10 41.96 -1.63
CA LYS A 33 -28.62 42.39 -2.98
C LYS A 33 -27.44 43.16 -3.64
N ARG A 34 -27.18 43.22 -4.95
CA ARG A 34 -27.89 42.90 -6.19
C ARG A 34 -26.85 42.97 -7.34
N ARG A 35 -26.93 42.04 -8.31
CA ARG A 35 -26.40 42.10 -9.69
C ARG A 35 -27.08 43.23 -10.52
N PRO A 36 -26.83 43.45 -11.84
CA PRO A 36 -25.75 42.98 -12.75
C PRO A 36 -25.19 44.09 -13.69
N GLY A 37 -24.22 43.77 -14.56
CA GLY A 37 -24.23 44.31 -15.93
C GLY A 37 -22.90 44.63 -16.63
N ARG A 38 -22.54 43.74 -17.57
CA ARG A 38 -22.12 43.99 -18.96
C ARG A 38 -20.79 44.75 -19.30
N SER A 39 -20.03 44.03 -20.13
CA SER A 39 -19.35 44.42 -21.37
C SER A 39 -17.98 45.13 -21.40
N SER A 40 -17.15 44.55 -22.30
CA SER A 40 -16.22 45.15 -23.27
C SER A 40 -14.85 45.66 -22.81
N THR A 41 -13.83 44.84 -23.07
CA THR A 41 -12.67 44.98 -23.99
C THR A 41 -12.18 46.39 -24.47
N PRO A 42 -10.96 46.50 -25.05
CA PRO A 42 -9.77 47.07 -24.42
C PRO A 42 -9.28 48.34 -25.14
N GLY A 43 -8.26 49.03 -24.62
CA GLY A 43 -7.78 50.27 -25.23
C GLY A 43 -6.35 50.66 -24.85
N SER A 44 -5.47 50.49 -25.82
CA SER A 44 -4.04 50.76 -25.85
C SER A 44 -3.60 52.23 -25.68
N ALA A 45 -2.34 52.36 -25.26
CA ALA A 45 -1.31 53.27 -25.77
C ALA A 45 -1.30 54.77 -25.37
N ARG A 46 -0.15 55.21 -24.83
CA ARG A 46 0.79 56.19 -25.45
C ARG A 46 1.93 56.52 -24.47
N ARG A 47 3.18 56.14 -24.79
CA ARG A 47 4.24 56.98 -25.41
C ARG A 47 4.42 58.37 -24.79
N ARG A 48 5.62 58.65 -24.28
CA ARG A 48 6.41 59.84 -24.63
C ARG A 48 7.91 59.63 -24.34
N ARG A 49 8.71 60.03 -25.34
CA ARG A 49 10.18 60.07 -25.40
C ARG A 49 10.69 61.37 -24.77
N LEU A 50 11.98 61.41 -24.37
CA LEU A 50 12.91 62.53 -24.56
C LEU A 50 14.39 62.07 -24.33
N LEU A 51 15.34 62.86 -24.85
CA LEU A 51 16.66 62.50 -25.41
C LEU A 51 17.89 62.97 -24.57
N VAL A 52 18.96 62.14 -24.51
CA VAL A 52 20.43 62.32 -24.89
C VAL A 52 21.19 63.57 -24.34
N PRO A 53 22.50 63.55 -23.89
CA PRO A 53 23.68 63.32 -24.77
C PRO A 53 25.08 62.80 -24.28
N LEU A 54 25.83 62.33 -25.29
CA LEU A 54 27.29 62.40 -25.64
C LEU A 54 28.43 62.00 -24.68
N ALA A 55 29.36 61.17 -25.18
CA ALA A 55 30.72 61.58 -25.62
C ALA A 55 31.46 60.45 -26.38
N ALA A 56 32.32 60.85 -27.32
CA ALA A 56 32.99 60.04 -28.33
C ALA A 56 34.52 60.00 -28.14
N ALA A 57 35.19 58.96 -28.68
CA ALA A 57 36.55 59.07 -29.24
C ALA A 57 36.88 57.87 -30.16
N LEU A 58 37.06 58.15 -31.45
CA LEU A 58 37.79 57.35 -32.46
C LEU A 58 39.28 57.75 -32.38
N SER A 59 40.28 56.97 -32.82
CA SER A 59 40.60 56.81 -34.24
C SER A 59 41.86 55.93 -34.51
N VAL A 60 41.95 55.43 -35.77
CA VAL A 60 43.14 55.37 -36.71
C VAL A 60 44.02 54.09 -36.67
N VAL A 61 44.29 53.29 -37.74
CA VAL A 61 44.22 53.31 -39.23
C VAL A 61 44.19 51.85 -39.78
N GLY A 62 43.65 51.58 -40.98
CA GLY A 62 44.17 50.45 -41.79
C GLY A 62 43.31 49.74 -42.85
N MET A 63 42.60 50.44 -43.75
CA MET A 63 42.10 49.92 -45.06
C MET A 63 43.22 49.21 -45.88
N VAL A 64 43.06 48.28 -46.82
CA VAL A 64 41.97 47.68 -47.62
C VAL A 64 42.59 46.56 -48.49
N LEU A 65 41.87 45.48 -48.79
CA LEU A 65 41.59 44.97 -50.15
C LEU A 65 40.85 43.60 -50.18
N ALA A 66 39.55 43.70 -50.48
CA ALA A 66 38.79 42.94 -51.47
C ALA A 66 38.77 41.39 -51.46
N GLY A 67 37.58 40.82 -51.30
CA GLY A 67 37.08 39.85 -52.28
C GLY A 67 36.35 38.60 -51.77
N VAL A 68 35.02 38.65 -51.86
CA VAL A 68 34.08 37.54 -52.12
C VAL A 68 33.62 36.68 -50.93
N ALA A 69 32.28 36.65 -50.80
CA ALA A 69 31.49 35.93 -49.83
C ALA A 69 31.48 34.40 -50.05
N LEU A 70 31.49 33.64 -48.96
CA LEU A 70 30.74 32.39 -48.86
C LEU A 70 30.36 32.12 -47.40
N THR A 71 29.10 31.79 -47.25
CA THR A 71 28.36 31.45 -46.03
C THR A 71 29.04 30.37 -45.20
N GLY A 72 29.15 30.63 -43.89
CA GLY A 72 29.55 29.64 -42.90
C GLY A 72 29.45 30.25 -41.52
N VAL A 73 28.26 30.17 -40.92
CA VAL A 73 28.09 30.33 -39.47
C VAL A 73 29.00 29.30 -38.80
N LEU A 74 30.04 29.73 -38.12
CA LEU A 74 30.69 28.90 -37.11
C LEU A 74 29.80 29.01 -35.87
N PRO A 75 29.13 27.93 -35.43
CA PRO A 75 28.58 27.92 -34.09
C PRO A 75 29.76 27.81 -33.12
N ASP A 76 29.77 28.70 -32.13
CA ASP A 76 30.55 28.55 -30.91
C ASP A 76 30.21 27.18 -30.31
N GLY A 77 31.04 26.19 -30.61
CA GLY A 77 31.04 24.89 -29.96
C GLY A 77 31.65 25.06 -28.58
N GLU A 78 30.95 25.71 -27.66
CA GLU A 78 31.07 25.35 -26.27
C GLU A 78 30.58 23.90 -26.17
N THR A 79 31.54 22.97 -26.15
CA THR A 79 31.28 21.57 -25.83
C THR A 79 30.50 21.56 -24.53
N GLY A 80 29.21 21.24 -24.63
CA GLY A 80 28.39 20.92 -23.48
C GLY A 80 29.12 19.86 -22.69
N VAL A 81 29.63 20.22 -21.53
CA VAL A 81 29.91 19.23 -20.50
C VAL A 81 28.56 18.61 -20.20
N ASP A 82 28.34 17.39 -20.71
CA ASP A 82 27.32 16.51 -20.19
C ASP A 82 27.43 16.60 -18.66
N LYS A 83 26.41 17.17 -18.01
CA LYS A 83 26.29 17.06 -16.56
C LYS A 83 26.07 15.58 -16.29
N LEU A 84 27.15 14.86 -16.07
CA LEU A 84 27.12 13.45 -15.74
C LEU A 84 26.25 13.28 -14.49
N VAL A 85 25.05 12.75 -14.69
CA VAL A 85 24.11 12.45 -13.60
C VAL A 85 24.78 11.45 -12.67
N PRO A 86 24.99 11.79 -11.38
CA PRO A 86 25.56 10.85 -10.42
C PRO A 86 24.66 9.61 -10.29
N VAL A 87 25.26 8.43 -10.31
CA VAL A 87 24.56 7.15 -10.13
C VAL A 87 25.05 6.49 -8.85
N VAL A 88 24.11 6.08 -7.99
CA VAL A 88 24.40 5.28 -6.79
C VAL A 88 24.41 3.79 -7.19
N LEU A 89 25.49 3.11 -6.85
CA LEU A 89 25.71 1.68 -7.11
C LEU A 89 25.85 0.95 -5.78
N ALA A 90 25.48 -0.33 -5.74
CA ALA A 90 25.62 -1.18 -4.55
C ALA A 90 27.09 -1.47 -4.16
N GLY A 91 28.05 -1.09 -5.01
CA GLY A 91 29.48 -1.30 -4.82
C GLY A 91 30.25 -0.91 -6.07
N THR A 92 31.58 -1.02 -6.03
CA THR A 92 32.42 -0.77 -7.20
C THR A 92 32.42 -1.97 -8.16
N PRO A 93 32.69 -1.77 -9.45
CA PRO A 93 32.85 -2.89 -10.38
C PRO A 93 34.01 -3.82 -10.00
N SER A 94 33.92 -5.09 -10.35
CA SER A 94 35.04 -6.04 -10.20
C SER A 94 36.29 -5.56 -10.94
N GLY A 95 37.48 -5.81 -10.38
CA GLY A 95 38.75 -5.33 -10.94
C GLY A 95 39.03 -3.83 -10.67
N THR A 96 38.30 -3.24 -9.72
CA THR A 96 38.58 -1.90 -9.20
C THR A 96 38.75 -1.94 -7.69
N VAL A 97 39.40 -0.93 -7.10
CA VAL A 97 39.56 -0.84 -5.64
C VAL A 97 38.19 -0.75 -4.95
N PRO A 98 37.82 -1.72 -4.08
CA PRO A 98 36.57 -1.68 -3.32
C PRO A 98 36.46 -0.46 -2.38
N SER A 99 35.24 -0.13 -1.98
CA SER A 99 35.03 0.79 -0.85
C SER A 99 35.47 0.12 0.45
N VAL A 100 36.12 0.89 1.32
CA VAL A 100 36.44 0.47 2.71
C VAL A 100 35.61 1.23 3.75
N PHE A 101 34.63 2.02 3.30
CA PHE A 101 33.74 2.74 4.21
C PHE A 101 32.92 1.76 5.06
N GLY A 102 32.72 2.08 6.34
CA GLY A 102 32.02 1.21 7.27
C GLY A 102 32.80 -0.06 7.66
N HIS A 103 34.02 -0.28 7.15
CA HIS A 103 34.86 -1.39 7.58
C HIS A 103 35.69 -1.01 8.83
N THR A 104 36.03 -2.04 9.61
CA THR A 104 37.15 -2.01 10.55
C THR A 104 38.47 -2.23 9.81
N ARG A 105 39.61 -2.02 10.47
CA ARG A 105 40.93 -2.33 9.87
C ARG A 105 41.00 -3.79 9.42
N GLU A 106 40.55 -4.70 10.27
CA GLU A 106 40.59 -6.14 10.05
C GLU A 106 39.66 -6.55 8.90
N SER A 107 38.43 -6.05 8.90
CA SER A 107 37.45 -6.37 7.83
C SER A 107 37.78 -5.69 6.50
N ALA A 108 38.39 -4.51 6.50
CA ALA A 108 38.90 -3.89 5.27
C ALA A 108 40.05 -4.70 4.67
N THR A 109 40.94 -5.23 5.53
CA THR A 109 42.05 -6.09 5.11
C THR A 109 41.53 -7.37 4.47
N ALA A 110 40.54 -8.02 5.11
CA ALA A 110 39.90 -9.21 4.57
C ALA A 110 39.23 -8.92 3.21
N ALA A 111 38.40 -7.87 3.12
CA ALA A 111 37.68 -7.54 1.89
C ALA A 111 38.62 -7.24 0.69
N LEU A 112 39.74 -6.56 0.94
CA LEU A 112 40.74 -6.29 -0.10
C LEU A 112 41.51 -7.56 -0.50
N HIS A 113 41.89 -8.41 0.45
CA HIS A 113 42.53 -9.70 0.14
C HIS A 113 41.60 -10.65 -0.62
N ASP A 114 40.32 -10.70 -0.25
CA ASP A 114 39.30 -11.48 -0.97
C ASP A 114 39.12 -10.99 -2.42
N SER A 115 39.36 -9.69 -2.65
CA SER A 115 39.41 -9.08 -3.98
C SER A 115 40.73 -9.33 -4.72
N GLY A 116 41.68 -10.04 -4.11
CA GLY A 116 42.98 -10.39 -4.67
C GLY A 116 44.01 -9.25 -4.59
N LEU A 117 43.85 -8.31 -3.66
CA LEU A 117 44.73 -7.15 -3.48
C LEU A 117 45.61 -7.31 -2.24
N GLU A 118 46.77 -6.68 -2.26
CA GLU A 118 47.68 -6.60 -1.12
C GLU A 118 47.43 -5.31 -0.33
N VAL A 119 47.59 -5.35 1.00
CA VAL A 119 47.18 -4.24 1.88
C VAL A 119 48.38 -3.60 2.57
N ARG A 120 48.44 -2.26 2.52
CA ARG A 120 49.30 -1.43 3.37
C ARG A 120 48.47 -0.44 4.15
N PHE A 121 49.03 0.14 5.21
CA PHE A 121 48.34 1.15 6.01
C PHE A 121 49.04 2.50 5.93
N GLY A 122 48.24 3.52 5.66
CA GLY A 122 48.59 4.92 5.75
C GLY A 122 47.81 5.61 6.85
N ARG A 123 48.09 6.89 7.06
CA ARG A 123 47.43 7.74 8.05
C ARG A 123 46.83 8.94 7.36
N GLN A 124 45.59 9.28 7.70
CA GLN A 124 44.90 10.47 7.23
C GLN A 124 44.24 11.18 8.40
N ILE A 125 44.33 12.51 8.42
CA ILE A 125 43.64 13.33 9.43
C ILE A 125 42.13 13.21 9.15
N SER A 126 41.38 12.72 10.14
CA SER A 126 39.92 12.64 10.13
C SER A 126 39.40 12.71 11.57
N CYS A 127 38.11 13.02 11.72
CA CYS A 127 37.41 12.96 13.00
C CYS A 127 36.72 11.62 13.27
N ASP A 128 36.85 10.66 12.36
CA ASP A 128 36.45 9.28 12.62
C ASP A 128 37.31 8.65 13.73
N PRO A 129 36.82 7.60 14.42
CA PRO A 129 37.56 6.90 15.45
C PRO A 129 38.95 6.50 14.97
N ALA A 130 39.95 6.71 15.83
CA ALA A 130 41.34 6.45 15.48
C ALA A 130 41.54 5.01 14.99
N GLY A 131 42.22 4.85 13.86
CA GLY A 131 42.46 3.55 13.24
C GLY A 131 41.34 3.05 12.32
N ARG A 132 40.23 3.78 12.17
CA ARG A 132 39.16 3.47 11.21
C ARG A 132 39.59 3.80 9.77
N PRO A 133 39.36 2.93 8.78
CA PRO A 133 39.52 3.25 7.37
C PRO A 133 38.66 4.46 6.96
N VAL A 134 39.30 5.44 6.31
CA VAL A 134 38.64 6.66 5.78
C VAL A 134 38.84 6.83 4.28
N GLY A 135 39.63 5.96 3.65
CA GLY A 135 39.88 5.96 2.22
C GLY A 135 40.98 4.99 1.82
N THR A 136 41.32 5.00 0.53
CA THR A 136 42.36 4.16 -0.05
C THR A 136 43.23 4.94 -1.04
N GLU A 137 44.45 4.48 -1.25
CA GLU A 137 45.35 4.90 -2.32
C GLU A 137 45.87 3.63 -3.05
N PRO A 138 45.54 3.41 -4.34
CA PRO A 138 44.67 4.24 -5.18
C PRO A 138 43.23 4.39 -4.65
N ALA A 139 42.54 5.45 -5.06
CA ALA A 139 41.18 5.75 -4.60
C ALA A 139 40.20 4.64 -4.99
N THR A 140 39.14 4.48 -4.19
CA THR A 140 38.01 3.59 -4.49
C THR A 140 37.54 3.74 -5.94
N GLY A 141 37.28 2.62 -6.61
CA GLY A 141 36.87 2.57 -8.01
C GLY A 141 38.00 2.70 -9.03
N THR A 142 39.25 2.90 -8.61
CA THR A 142 40.41 2.87 -9.51
C THR A 142 40.63 1.44 -10.04
N PRO A 143 40.86 1.23 -11.34
CA PRO A 143 41.20 -0.08 -11.89
C PRO A 143 42.49 -0.64 -11.27
N VAL A 144 42.48 -1.92 -10.92
CA VAL A 144 43.61 -2.64 -10.31
C VAL A 144 43.68 -4.09 -10.83
N GLU A 145 44.88 -4.64 -10.81
CA GLU A 145 45.15 -6.05 -11.11
C GLU A 145 45.34 -6.86 -9.81
N ARG A 146 45.20 -8.19 -9.91
CA ARG A 146 45.45 -9.08 -8.78
C ARG A 146 46.91 -8.96 -8.34
N GLY A 147 47.13 -8.80 -7.04
CA GLY A 147 48.45 -8.60 -6.43
C GLY A 147 48.86 -7.13 -6.30
N ASP A 148 48.07 -6.20 -6.86
CA ASP A 148 48.30 -4.77 -6.64
C ASP A 148 48.17 -4.41 -5.16
N THR A 149 49.02 -3.48 -4.72
CA THR A 149 49.01 -3.01 -3.34
C THR A 149 48.11 -1.78 -3.19
N VAL A 150 47.11 -1.87 -2.32
CA VAL A 150 46.25 -0.76 -1.90
C VAL A 150 46.66 -0.31 -0.50
N THR A 151 46.91 0.99 -0.35
CA THR A 151 47.15 1.60 0.96
C THR A 151 45.82 2.06 1.55
N VAL A 152 45.36 1.42 2.63
CA VAL A 152 44.20 1.84 3.40
C VAL A 152 44.60 3.00 4.31
N LEU A 153 43.96 4.15 4.11
CA LEU A 153 44.19 5.36 4.90
C LEU A 153 43.36 5.28 6.17
N LEU A 154 44.04 5.27 7.31
CA LEU A 154 43.41 5.17 8.62
C LEU A 154 43.30 6.53 9.29
N SER A 155 42.14 6.79 9.90
CA SER A 155 41.89 7.98 10.71
C SER A 155 42.93 8.11 11.82
N TYR A 156 43.47 9.31 11.97
CA TYR A 156 44.13 9.73 13.19
C TYR A 156 43.80 11.19 13.48
N GLN A 157 43.76 11.54 14.76
CA GLN A 157 43.60 12.92 15.19
C GLN A 157 44.99 13.51 15.47
N ALA A 158 45.34 14.62 14.80
CA ALA A 158 46.55 15.36 15.17
C ALA A 158 46.28 16.12 16.47
N GLY A 159 47.32 16.44 17.26
CA GLY A 159 47.15 17.12 18.55
C GLY A 159 46.51 18.52 18.49
N ASN A 160 46.28 19.07 17.29
CA ASN A 160 45.61 20.35 17.04
C ASN A 160 44.32 20.20 16.20
N THR A 161 43.87 18.98 15.91
CA THR A 161 42.61 18.74 15.21
C THR A 161 41.46 18.87 16.22
N ASP A 162 40.64 19.90 16.07
CA ASP A 162 39.44 20.08 16.88
C ASP A 162 38.27 19.30 16.26
N CYS A 163 38.06 18.08 16.75
CA CYS A 163 36.91 17.28 16.39
C CYS A 163 35.77 17.59 17.34
N MET A 164 34.71 18.21 16.82
CA MET A 164 33.58 18.70 17.61
C MET A 164 32.79 17.58 18.33
N ALA A 165 32.92 16.32 17.90
CA ALA A 165 32.20 15.19 18.47
C ALA A 165 33.06 13.92 18.51
N ASP A 166 32.89 13.12 19.57
CA ASP A 166 33.40 11.75 19.63
C ASP A 166 32.45 10.82 18.85
N LEU A 167 32.94 10.26 17.75
CA LEU A 167 32.16 9.38 16.89
C LEU A 167 32.28 7.90 17.28
N THR A 168 32.94 7.55 18.39
CA THR A 168 33.13 6.17 18.83
C THR A 168 31.80 5.46 19.08
N GLU A 169 30.88 6.09 19.82
CA GLU A 169 29.56 5.49 20.11
C GLU A 169 28.65 5.44 18.86
N PRO A 170 28.50 6.51 18.05
CA PRO A 170 27.77 6.44 16.78
C PRO A 170 28.22 5.31 15.86
N TRP A 171 29.54 5.12 15.73
CA TRP A 171 30.09 4.07 14.89
C TRP A 171 29.85 2.66 15.44
N ARG A 172 29.68 2.46 16.76
CA ARG A 172 29.34 1.13 17.32
C ARG A 172 28.06 0.56 16.73
N PHE A 173 27.03 1.38 16.55
CA PHE A 173 25.77 0.89 15.97
C PHE A 173 25.92 0.55 14.49
N VAL A 174 26.72 1.30 13.73
CA VAL A 174 27.01 0.99 12.32
C VAL A 174 27.85 -0.29 12.22
N ASP A 175 28.82 -0.48 13.11
CA ASP A 175 29.63 -1.70 13.16
C ASP A 175 28.75 -2.91 13.52
N PHE A 176 27.81 -2.76 14.45
CA PHE A 176 26.79 -3.77 14.74
C PHE A 176 25.90 -4.07 13.53
N ALA A 177 25.36 -3.04 12.87
CA ALA A 177 24.49 -3.18 11.70
C ALA A 177 25.17 -3.88 10.51
N THR A 178 26.49 -3.72 10.38
CA THR A 178 27.30 -4.37 9.34
C THR A 178 27.87 -5.73 9.76
N GLY A 179 27.56 -6.21 10.98
CA GLY A 179 28.06 -7.48 11.51
C GLY A 179 29.57 -7.47 11.85
N ARG A 180 30.16 -6.28 12.02
CA ARG A 180 31.60 -6.06 12.23
C ARG A 180 31.95 -5.60 13.65
N GLY A 181 30.94 -5.38 14.49
CA GLY A 181 31.09 -4.90 15.86
C GLY A 181 30.20 -5.65 16.85
N PRO A 182 30.46 -5.47 18.15
CA PRO A 182 29.62 -6.04 19.20
C PRO A 182 28.23 -5.40 19.20
N SER A 183 27.24 -6.12 19.74
CA SER A 183 25.90 -5.56 19.95
C SER A 183 25.92 -4.39 20.93
N PRO A 184 25.21 -3.28 20.65
CA PRO A 184 24.99 -2.22 21.63
C PRO A 184 24.08 -2.72 22.76
N ARG A 185 23.89 -1.88 23.77
CA ARG A 185 22.98 -2.20 24.87
C ARG A 185 21.54 -1.91 24.45
N PHE A 186 20.72 -2.95 24.43
CA PHE A 186 19.27 -2.86 24.19
C PHE A 186 18.48 -2.94 25.49
N ALA A 187 17.33 -2.27 25.54
CA ALA A 187 16.35 -2.42 26.61
C ALA A 187 15.65 -3.79 26.52
N ASP A 188 14.84 -4.15 27.52
CA ASP A 188 14.14 -5.43 27.54
C ASP A 188 13.18 -5.59 26.34
N ASP A 189 12.54 -4.48 25.93
CA ASP A 189 11.72 -4.36 24.73
C ASP A 189 12.27 -3.26 23.82
N VAL A 190 12.46 -3.57 22.54
CA VAL A 190 12.96 -2.66 21.50
C VAL A 190 11.92 -2.50 20.41
N THR A 191 11.31 -1.33 20.33
CA THR A 191 10.30 -1.03 19.30
C THR A 191 10.97 -0.57 18.01
N LEU A 192 10.56 -1.14 16.89
CA LEU A 192 11.16 -0.89 15.59
C LEU A 192 10.18 -0.17 14.65
N PHE A 193 10.67 0.88 13.99
CA PHE A 193 9.95 1.58 12.95
C PHE A 193 10.80 1.69 11.68
N VAL A 194 10.18 1.52 10.52
CA VAL A 194 10.78 1.76 9.21
C VAL A 194 9.80 2.57 8.38
N ASP A 195 10.27 3.68 7.82
CA ASP A 195 9.49 4.57 6.93
C ASP A 195 8.15 5.00 7.57
N GLY A 196 8.18 5.30 8.87
CA GLY A 196 7.02 5.74 9.65
C GLY A 196 6.14 4.61 10.18
N VAL A 197 6.34 3.38 9.71
CA VAL A 197 5.54 2.19 10.08
C VAL A 197 6.21 1.41 11.19
N ARG A 198 5.45 1.01 12.23
CA ARG A 198 5.94 0.09 13.26
C ARG A 198 6.09 -1.30 12.67
N THR A 199 7.32 -1.80 12.59
CA THR A 199 7.62 -3.13 12.03
C THR A 199 7.57 -4.24 13.08
N GLY A 200 7.62 -3.88 14.36
CA GLY A 200 7.44 -4.83 15.46
C GLY A 200 8.09 -4.36 16.76
N THR A 201 8.20 -5.29 17.71
CA THR A 201 9.00 -5.15 18.93
C THR A 201 9.82 -6.41 19.11
N LEU A 202 11.12 -6.24 19.37
CA LEU A 202 12.05 -7.33 19.69
C LEU A 202 12.34 -7.33 21.19
N SER A 203 12.62 -8.50 21.77
CA SER A 203 13.26 -8.52 23.08
C SER A 203 14.69 -7.98 22.97
N GLY A 204 15.26 -7.47 24.06
CA GLY A 204 16.65 -7.01 24.08
C GLY A 204 17.66 -8.09 23.65
N VAL A 205 17.36 -9.36 23.95
CA VAL A 205 18.17 -10.51 23.53
C VAL A 205 18.07 -10.75 22.02
N ASP A 206 16.86 -10.69 21.45
CA ASP A 206 16.67 -10.84 19.99
C ASP A 206 17.26 -9.65 19.23
N ALA A 207 17.08 -8.45 19.75
CA ALA A 207 17.68 -7.23 19.22
C ALA A 207 19.20 -7.35 19.14
N ALA A 208 19.85 -7.87 20.20
CA ALA A 208 21.30 -8.06 20.26
C ALA A 208 21.84 -9.11 19.28
N ARG A 209 21.02 -10.03 18.73
CA ARG A 209 21.50 -10.99 17.72
C ARG A 209 21.76 -10.35 16.36
N GLY A 210 21.09 -9.24 16.05
CA GLY A 210 21.26 -8.52 14.78
C GLY A 210 20.51 -9.11 13.58
N ASP A 211 19.71 -10.16 13.76
CA ASP A 211 18.96 -10.83 12.69
C ASP A 211 17.62 -10.12 12.36
N TRP A 212 17.66 -8.81 12.09
CA TRP A 212 16.44 -7.99 11.95
C TRP A 212 15.83 -8.03 10.55
N GLY A 213 16.50 -8.68 9.59
CA GLY A 213 16.08 -8.77 8.19
C GLY A 213 16.53 -7.59 7.32
N ALA A 214 16.52 -7.77 6.00
CA ALA A 214 17.07 -6.80 5.05
C ALA A 214 16.34 -5.44 5.05
N GLY A 215 15.02 -5.43 5.26
CA GLY A 215 14.23 -4.18 5.31
C GLY A 215 14.39 -3.36 6.60
N SER A 216 15.09 -3.89 7.60
CA SER A 216 15.22 -3.25 8.92
C SER A 216 16.21 -2.09 8.94
N ALA A 217 16.27 -1.38 10.07
CA ALA A 217 17.29 -0.37 10.34
C ALA A 217 18.72 -0.87 10.12
N LEU A 218 19.04 -2.10 10.53
CA LEU A 218 20.37 -2.69 10.33
C LEU A 218 20.65 -2.93 8.84
N GLY A 219 19.68 -3.52 8.13
CA GLY A 219 19.81 -3.77 6.69
C GLY A 219 19.89 -2.49 5.86
N ILE A 220 19.18 -1.43 6.26
CA ILE A 220 19.23 -0.11 5.64
C ILE A 220 20.63 0.51 5.79
N LEU A 221 21.17 0.55 7.02
CA LEU A 221 22.52 1.08 7.24
C LEU A 221 23.60 0.23 6.57
N SER A 222 23.50 -1.10 6.67
CA SER A 222 24.44 -2.02 6.04
C SER A 222 24.52 -1.77 4.53
N ARG A 223 23.39 -1.74 3.83
CA ARG A 223 23.38 -1.42 2.39
C ARG A 223 23.95 -0.04 2.09
N ALA A 224 23.56 0.98 2.86
CA ALA A 224 24.04 2.34 2.63
C ALA A 224 25.57 2.44 2.76
N THR A 225 26.19 1.66 3.66
CA THR A 225 27.66 1.65 3.82
C THR A 225 28.40 0.99 2.67
N GLU A 226 27.77 0.06 1.95
CA GLU A 226 28.39 -0.66 0.82
C GLU A 226 28.33 0.13 -0.49
N GLN A 227 27.44 1.11 -0.56
CA GLN A 227 27.21 1.88 -1.76
C GLN A 227 28.40 2.75 -2.15
N VAL A 228 28.48 3.02 -3.45
CA VAL A 228 29.37 4.03 -4.02
C VAL A 228 28.64 4.89 -5.01
N MET A 229 29.05 6.14 -5.11
CA MET A 229 28.53 7.07 -6.10
C MET A 229 29.50 7.19 -7.25
N ARG A 230 29.00 6.99 -8.47
CA ARG A 230 29.78 7.23 -9.69
C ARG A 230 29.32 8.50 -10.38
N SER A 231 30.25 9.40 -10.64
CA SER A 231 30.06 10.58 -11.50
C SER A 231 31.15 10.56 -12.57
N GLY A 232 30.78 10.16 -13.80
CA GLY A 232 31.74 9.90 -14.88
C GLY A 232 32.65 8.71 -14.56
N THR A 233 33.94 8.98 -14.40
CA THR A 233 34.97 8.00 -14.01
C THR A 233 35.35 8.07 -12.53
N VAL A 234 34.79 9.03 -11.78
CA VAL A 234 35.12 9.24 -10.37
C VAL A 234 34.11 8.49 -9.51
N TYR A 235 34.62 7.74 -8.54
CA TYR A 235 33.82 7.12 -7.49
C TYR A 235 33.99 7.88 -6.18
N ARG A 236 32.91 7.97 -5.40
CA ARG A 236 32.90 8.52 -4.05
C ARG A 236 32.29 7.50 -3.11
N THR A 237 32.81 7.44 -1.90
CA THR A 237 32.23 6.67 -0.80
C THR A 237 31.26 7.55 -0.01
N PRO A 238 30.29 6.96 0.69
CA PRO A 238 29.44 7.71 1.59
C PRO A 238 30.24 8.20 2.81
N SER A 239 29.61 9.05 3.62
CA SER A 239 30.08 9.51 4.92
C SER A 239 29.01 9.27 5.97
N LEU A 240 29.43 9.14 7.23
CA LEU A 240 28.52 9.09 8.36
C LEU A 240 28.32 10.51 8.90
N GLN A 241 27.09 11.00 8.84
CA GLN A 241 26.67 12.21 9.52
C GLN A 241 25.95 11.82 10.81
N VAL A 242 26.28 12.52 11.90
CA VAL A 242 25.72 12.24 13.22
C VAL A 242 25.10 13.50 13.79
N SER A 243 23.91 13.37 14.36
CA SER A 243 23.31 14.43 15.16
C SER A 243 22.67 13.87 16.43
N THR A 244 22.68 14.67 17.49
CA THR A 244 22.01 14.37 18.75
C THR A 244 20.95 15.42 19.01
N GLY A 245 19.83 14.99 19.60
CA GLY A 245 18.70 15.85 19.92
C GLY A 245 17.41 15.28 19.35
N THR A 246 16.33 16.04 19.41
CA THR A 246 15.03 15.64 18.86
C THR A 246 15.11 15.60 17.32
N PRO A 247 14.88 14.45 16.65
CA PRO A 247 14.81 14.41 15.19
C PRO A 247 13.73 15.36 14.63
N PRO A 248 13.75 15.72 13.34
CA PRO A 248 12.66 16.51 12.77
C PRO A 248 11.34 15.72 12.78
N ASP A 249 10.21 16.44 12.78
CA ASP A 249 8.87 15.82 12.72
C ASP A 249 8.63 15.06 11.41
N THR A 250 9.29 15.49 10.33
CA THR A 250 9.27 14.80 9.05
C THR A 250 10.68 14.64 8.49
N TRP A 251 10.93 13.52 7.81
CA TRP A 251 12.17 13.27 7.08
C TRP A 251 11.85 12.61 5.74
N CYS A 252 12.29 13.20 4.63
CA CYS A 252 11.88 12.78 3.28
C CYS A 252 10.35 12.68 3.11
N GLY A 253 9.62 13.54 3.84
CA GLY A 253 8.16 13.55 3.92
C GLY A 253 7.54 12.50 4.85
N VAL A 254 8.30 11.50 5.30
CA VAL A 254 7.81 10.50 6.25
C VAL A 254 7.70 11.14 7.63
N THR A 255 6.49 11.12 8.21
CA THR A 255 6.23 11.59 9.56
C THR A 255 6.89 10.67 10.58
N ARG A 256 7.59 11.28 11.54
CA ARG A 256 8.20 10.57 12.66
C ARG A 256 7.11 9.94 13.54
N PRO A 257 7.31 8.70 14.06
CA PRO A 257 6.32 8.03 14.89
C PRO A 257 5.92 8.87 16.12
N PRO A 258 4.62 9.09 16.39
CA PRO A 258 4.15 9.87 17.53
C PRO A 258 4.66 9.36 18.88
N ALA A 259 4.85 8.04 19.01
CA ALA A 259 5.40 7.38 20.19
C ALA A 259 6.82 7.88 20.57
N THR A 260 7.54 8.47 19.63
CA THR A 260 8.88 9.05 19.88
C THR A 260 8.84 10.49 20.38
N SER A 261 7.69 11.18 20.27
CA SER A 261 7.41 12.51 20.82
C SER A 261 8.62 13.48 20.75
N ASN A 262 8.88 14.24 21.82
CA ASN A 262 10.03 15.15 21.94
C ASN A 262 11.31 14.45 22.44
N ARG A 263 11.37 13.11 22.41
CA ARG A 263 12.55 12.39 22.90
C ARG A 263 13.76 12.74 22.05
N GLU A 264 14.90 12.90 22.71
CA GLU A 264 16.18 13.01 22.01
C GLU A 264 16.61 11.63 21.49
N ALA A 265 17.26 11.63 20.35
CA ALA A 265 17.83 10.44 19.75
C ALA A 265 19.24 10.72 19.24
N LEU A 266 20.05 9.66 19.21
CA LEU A 266 21.25 9.63 18.40
C LEU A 266 20.84 9.30 16.96
N THR A 267 20.98 10.26 16.05
CA THR A 267 20.70 10.06 14.63
C THR A 267 21.97 9.77 13.87
N LEU A 268 21.94 8.70 13.08
CA LEU A 268 22.95 8.27 12.13
C LEU A 268 22.39 8.44 10.73
N THR A 269 23.05 9.21 9.87
CA THR A 269 22.70 9.34 8.46
C THR A 269 23.90 8.93 7.62
N VAL A 270 23.73 7.92 6.76
CA VAL A 270 24.76 7.49 5.81
C VAL A 270 24.36 7.99 4.43
N ASP A 271 25.20 8.85 3.86
CA ASP A 271 24.91 9.53 2.60
C ASP A 271 26.20 10.00 1.90
N PHE A 272 26.07 10.48 0.66
CA PHE A 272 27.16 11.11 -0.06
C PHE A 272 27.13 12.62 0.17
N ALA A 273 28.15 13.14 0.86
CA ALA A 273 28.31 14.57 1.08
C ALA A 273 28.25 15.37 -0.24
N ASP A 274 27.73 16.59 -0.16
CA ASP A 274 27.62 17.59 -1.24
C ASP A 274 26.61 17.30 -2.36
N LEU A 275 25.73 16.31 -2.20
CA LEU A 275 24.59 16.14 -3.10
C LEU A 275 23.42 17.04 -2.71
N THR A 276 23.15 18.09 -3.49
CA THR A 276 21.90 18.84 -3.35
C THR A 276 21.33 19.20 -4.74
N PRO A 277 20.07 18.82 -5.04
CA PRO A 277 19.17 17.94 -4.27
C PRO A 277 19.65 16.48 -4.27
N HIS A 278 19.31 15.71 -3.23
CA HIS A 278 19.61 14.28 -3.17
C HIS A 278 18.64 13.51 -4.10
N PRO A 279 19.13 12.56 -4.93
CA PRO A 279 18.29 11.80 -5.85
C PRO A 279 17.41 10.74 -5.15
N ARG A 280 17.70 10.43 -3.88
CA ARG A 280 16.98 9.49 -3.01
C ARG A 280 16.95 10.03 -1.58
N CYS A 281 16.11 9.44 -0.73
CA CYS A 281 16.18 9.74 0.69
C CYS A 281 17.51 9.22 1.27
N PRO A 282 18.27 10.03 2.02
CA PRO A 282 19.45 9.53 2.72
C PRO A 282 19.07 8.46 3.75
N ALA A 283 19.82 7.35 3.78
CA ALA A 283 19.60 6.29 4.75
C ALA A 283 19.85 6.83 6.16
N ARG A 284 18.82 6.82 7.00
CA ARG A 284 18.84 7.45 8.32
C ARG A 284 18.28 6.50 9.37
N VAL A 285 18.93 6.46 10.53
CA VAL A 285 18.45 5.72 11.70
C VAL A 285 18.55 6.62 12.93
N ALA A 286 17.46 6.74 13.68
CA ALA A 286 17.41 7.40 14.97
C ALA A 286 17.28 6.36 16.09
N LEU A 287 18.21 6.41 17.05
CA LEU A 287 18.28 5.52 18.21
C LEU A 287 17.79 6.29 19.44
N TYR A 288 16.71 5.83 20.03
CA TYR A 288 16.16 6.40 21.25
C TYR A 288 16.50 5.49 22.42
N GLU A 289 16.95 6.13 23.50
CA GLU A 289 17.42 5.42 24.68
C GLU A 289 16.58 5.77 25.91
N THR A 290 16.49 4.81 26.82
CA THR A 290 16.04 4.99 28.21
C THR A 290 17.04 4.30 29.12
N GLY A 291 17.61 5.03 30.08
CA GLY A 291 18.61 4.49 31.00
C GLY A 291 19.91 4.00 30.32
N GLY A 292 20.27 4.58 29.17
CA GLY A 292 21.46 4.21 28.40
C GLY A 292 21.35 2.87 27.66
N ALA A 293 20.11 2.42 27.41
CA ALA A 293 19.81 1.26 26.60
C ALA A 293 18.82 1.66 25.49
N ILE A 294 19.05 1.17 24.27
CA ILE A 294 18.21 1.45 23.10
C ILE A 294 16.86 0.74 23.28
N ASP A 295 15.78 1.51 23.34
CA ASP A 295 14.40 0.99 23.47
C ASP A 295 13.55 1.23 22.21
N THR A 296 13.95 2.15 21.33
CA THR A 296 13.24 2.43 20.09
C THR A 296 14.22 2.76 18.98
N VAL A 297 14.02 2.15 17.82
CA VAL A 297 14.81 2.42 16.60
C VAL A 297 13.87 2.85 15.50
N VAL A 298 14.10 4.02 14.93
CA VAL A 298 13.35 4.54 13.78
C VAL A 298 14.28 4.67 12.59
N ALA A 299 13.96 4.01 11.49
CA ALA A 299 14.73 4.07 10.26
C ALA A 299 13.94 4.70 9.11
N TRP A 300 14.67 5.41 8.25
CA TRP A 300 14.21 5.88 6.95
C TRP A 300 15.07 5.26 5.87
N SER A 301 14.44 4.50 4.99
CA SER A 301 15.06 3.86 3.85
C SER A 301 15.30 4.85 2.71
N GLU A 302 16.07 4.45 1.70
CA GLU A 302 16.22 5.26 0.48
C GLU A 302 14.93 5.45 -0.31
N GLY A 303 13.96 4.56 -0.10
CA GLY A 303 12.62 4.62 -0.67
C GLY A 303 11.64 5.45 0.16
N ALA A 304 12.05 5.94 1.34
CA ALA A 304 11.22 6.77 2.20
C ALA A 304 10.71 7.99 1.43
N ARG A 305 9.39 8.06 1.31
CA ARG A 305 8.68 9.19 0.72
C ARG A 305 7.52 9.49 1.63
N GLY A 306 7.26 10.78 1.85
CA GLY A 306 6.10 11.20 2.60
C GLY A 306 4.80 10.74 1.98
N THR A 307 3.76 10.79 2.80
CA THR A 307 2.37 10.53 2.42
C THR A 307 1.80 11.62 1.50
N ASP A 308 2.59 12.17 0.59
CA ASP A 308 2.08 12.77 -0.66
C ASP A 308 1.72 11.62 -1.62
N LEU A 309 1.01 10.61 -1.13
CA LEU A 309 0.41 9.62 -2.00
C LEU A 309 -0.78 10.30 -2.66
N GLU A 310 -0.92 10.10 -3.97
CA GLU A 310 -2.20 10.39 -4.60
C GLU A 310 -3.30 9.63 -3.84
N PRO A 311 -4.54 10.16 -3.74
CA PRO A 311 -5.66 9.43 -3.14
C PRO A 311 -5.72 8.01 -3.70
N ILE A 312 -6.05 7.01 -2.86
CA ILE A 312 -6.16 5.62 -3.31
C ILE A 312 -7.10 5.59 -4.52
N PRO A 313 -6.60 5.20 -5.71
CA PRO A 313 -7.43 5.24 -6.90
C PRO A 313 -8.52 4.17 -6.79
N ASP A 314 -9.76 4.55 -7.09
CA ASP A 314 -10.84 3.59 -7.33
C ASP A 314 -10.54 2.82 -8.62
N VAL A 315 -10.36 1.51 -8.48
CA VAL A 315 -10.04 0.60 -9.59
C VAL A 315 -11.06 -0.52 -9.76
N VAL A 316 -12.19 -0.46 -9.06
CA VAL A 316 -13.30 -1.42 -9.25
C VAL A 316 -13.81 -1.34 -10.69
N GLY A 317 -14.02 -2.51 -11.31
CA GLY A 317 -14.42 -2.67 -12.70
C GLY A 317 -13.29 -2.52 -13.74
N LEU A 318 -12.06 -2.16 -13.33
CA LEU A 318 -10.92 -2.13 -14.25
C LEU A 318 -10.35 -3.55 -14.49
N PRO A 319 -9.78 -3.83 -15.68
CA PRO A 319 -8.99 -5.04 -15.89
C PRO A 319 -7.84 -5.12 -14.88
N LEU A 320 -7.58 -6.31 -14.33
CA LEU A 320 -6.60 -6.52 -13.25
C LEU A 320 -5.23 -5.89 -13.51
N ALA A 321 -4.69 -6.04 -14.73
CA ALA A 321 -3.41 -5.45 -15.09
C ALA A 321 -3.43 -3.91 -14.98
N GLN A 322 -4.49 -3.28 -15.49
CA GLN A 322 -4.67 -1.83 -15.42
C GLN A 322 -4.90 -1.36 -13.97
N ALA A 323 -5.69 -2.10 -13.19
CA ALA A 323 -5.94 -1.81 -11.79
C ALA A 323 -4.63 -1.84 -10.97
N ARG A 324 -3.84 -2.91 -11.12
CA ARG A 324 -2.54 -3.08 -10.45
C ARG A 324 -1.56 -1.96 -10.83
N ASP A 325 -1.46 -1.64 -12.11
CA ASP A 325 -0.57 -0.57 -12.58
C ASP A 325 -0.97 0.78 -11.97
N ARG A 326 -2.27 1.07 -11.90
CA ARG A 326 -2.80 2.34 -11.38
C ARG A 326 -2.59 2.48 -9.87
N VAL A 327 -2.84 1.42 -9.10
CA VAL A 327 -2.60 1.38 -7.65
C VAL A 327 -1.09 1.52 -7.33
N THR A 328 -0.25 0.80 -8.07
CA THR A 328 1.21 0.84 -7.90
C THR A 328 1.79 2.20 -8.28
N ALA A 329 1.28 2.82 -9.36
CA ALA A 329 1.66 4.16 -9.78
C ALA A 329 1.30 5.24 -8.75
N ALA A 330 0.18 5.07 -8.04
CA ALA A 330 -0.24 5.92 -6.92
C ALA A 330 0.59 5.69 -5.64
N GLY A 331 1.52 4.73 -5.65
CA GLY A 331 2.46 4.46 -4.55
C GLY A 331 2.00 3.41 -3.55
N TYR A 332 0.92 2.68 -3.83
CA TYR A 332 0.39 1.64 -2.96
C TYR A 332 0.79 0.24 -3.47
N PRO A 333 1.24 -0.68 -2.60
CA PRO A 333 1.45 -2.06 -3.00
C PRO A 333 0.11 -2.76 -3.26
N ALA A 334 -0.02 -3.44 -4.40
CA ALA A 334 -1.23 -4.18 -4.77
C ALA A 334 -1.13 -5.68 -4.43
N ARG A 335 -2.04 -6.17 -3.60
CA ARG A 335 -2.28 -7.60 -3.34
C ARG A 335 -3.44 -8.06 -4.22
N VAL A 336 -3.39 -9.28 -4.75
CA VAL A 336 -4.48 -9.84 -5.54
C VAL A 336 -5.04 -11.04 -4.79
N GLU A 337 -6.35 -11.09 -4.66
CA GLU A 337 -7.09 -12.23 -4.13
C GLU A 337 -8.04 -12.75 -5.19
N GLU A 338 -8.06 -14.07 -5.36
CA GLU A 338 -8.92 -14.74 -6.32
C GLU A 338 -10.10 -15.33 -5.56
N LEU A 339 -11.31 -14.92 -5.97
CA LEU A 339 -12.57 -15.48 -5.49
C LEU A 339 -13.10 -16.43 -6.55
N GLU A 340 -13.21 -17.73 -6.22
CA GLU A 340 -13.78 -18.68 -7.17
C GLU A 340 -15.31 -18.53 -7.26
N THR A 341 -15.86 -18.50 -8.48
CA THR A 341 -17.31 -18.41 -8.77
C THR A 341 -17.63 -19.11 -10.09
N CYS A 342 -18.89 -19.53 -10.31
CA CYS A 342 -19.30 -20.10 -11.60
C CYS A 342 -19.54 -19.02 -12.68
N HIS A 343 -19.76 -17.77 -12.27
CA HIS A 343 -20.00 -16.66 -13.17
C HIS A 343 -19.05 -15.49 -12.84
N PRO A 344 -17.74 -15.64 -13.13
CA PRO A 344 -16.78 -14.61 -12.80
C PRO A 344 -17.01 -13.35 -13.62
N ARG A 345 -17.10 -12.22 -12.92
CA ARG A 345 -17.17 -10.89 -13.51
C ARG A 345 -15.79 -10.47 -14.01
N ASP A 346 -15.79 -9.71 -15.10
CA ASP A 346 -14.55 -9.18 -15.67
C ASP A 346 -13.97 -8.06 -14.80
N GLY A 347 -12.68 -8.16 -14.50
CA GLY A 347 -11.94 -7.11 -13.78
C GLY A 347 -11.96 -7.27 -12.27
N VAL A 348 -11.60 -6.17 -11.57
CA VAL A 348 -11.60 -6.11 -10.11
C VAL A 348 -13.04 -5.95 -9.62
N VAL A 349 -13.52 -6.87 -8.79
CA VAL A 349 -14.88 -6.85 -8.23
C VAL A 349 -14.95 -6.14 -6.89
N GLU A 350 -13.84 -6.14 -6.14
CA GLU A 350 -13.74 -5.50 -4.84
C GLU A 350 -12.32 -4.96 -4.62
N GLN A 351 -12.24 -3.84 -3.90
CA GLN A 351 -11.00 -3.19 -3.52
C GLN A 351 -11.04 -2.84 -2.03
N ALA A 352 -10.00 -3.19 -1.29
CA ALA A 352 -9.87 -2.81 0.12
C ALA A 352 -8.41 -2.46 0.51
N PRO A 353 -8.17 -1.35 1.22
CA PRO A 353 -9.14 -0.30 1.57
C PRO A 353 -9.48 0.60 0.36
N THR A 354 -10.62 1.29 0.43
CA THR A 354 -10.95 2.42 -0.45
C THR A 354 -10.44 3.74 0.15
N GLN A 355 -10.29 4.78 -0.67
CA GLN A 355 -9.92 6.11 -0.16
C GLN A 355 -10.92 6.62 0.90
N GLN A 356 -12.22 6.40 0.67
CA GLN A 356 -13.26 6.80 1.60
C GLN A 356 -13.14 6.06 2.94
N ALA A 357 -12.92 4.73 2.93
CA ALA A 357 -12.74 3.96 4.15
C ALA A 357 -11.53 4.45 4.96
N VAL A 358 -10.44 4.79 4.27
CA VAL A 358 -9.25 5.40 4.91
C VAL A 358 -9.56 6.74 5.56
N GLU A 359 -10.34 7.59 4.90
CA GLU A 359 -10.73 8.92 5.42
C GLU A 359 -11.67 8.84 6.61
N GLU A 360 -12.61 7.88 6.61
CA GLU A 360 -13.54 7.62 7.70
C GLU A 360 -12.83 7.12 8.95
N ASP A 361 -11.97 6.10 8.83
CA ASP A 361 -11.25 5.50 9.97
C ASP A 361 -10.10 6.39 10.50
N SER A 362 -9.59 7.35 9.70
CA SER A 362 -8.50 8.26 10.11
C SER A 362 -8.84 9.18 11.29
N GLN A 363 -10.12 9.26 11.67
CA GLN A 363 -10.59 10.05 12.81
C GLN A 363 -10.37 9.33 14.15
N ASP A 364 -10.22 8.00 14.15
CA ASP A 364 -10.14 7.18 15.36
C ASP A 364 -8.79 6.46 15.56
N ASP A 365 -8.04 6.14 14.49
CA ASP A 365 -6.68 5.56 14.57
C ASP A 365 -5.80 5.92 13.34
N PRO A 366 -4.84 6.85 13.44
CA PRO A 366 -3.98 7.23 12.32
C PRO A 366 -2.86 6.20 12.13
N GLY A 367 -3.17 5.06 11.52
CA GLY A 367 -2.24 3.98 11.26
C GLY A 367 -2.48 3.34 9.89
N TRP A 368 -1.53 3.52 8.98
CA TRP A 368 -1.45 2.93 7.62
C TRP A 368 -2.16 1.56 7.45
N TYR A 369 -3.13 1.52 6.55
CA TYR A 369 -3.74 0.30 6.02
C TYR A 369 -2.73 -0.44 5.14
N GLY A 370 -2.70 -1.77 5.18
CA GLY A 370 -1.75 -2.61 4.43
C GLY A 370 -1.82 -2.46 2.89
N PRO A 371 -1.34 -3.45 2.11
CA PRO A 371 -1.48 -3.38 0.65
C PRO A 371 -2.95 -3.24 0.24
N VAL A 372 -3.20 -2.50 -0.85
CA VAL A 372 -4.52 -2.44 -1.48
C VAL A 372 -4.80 -3.82 -2.08
N THR A 373 -5.78 -4.51 -1.52
CA THR A 373 -6.24 -5.81 -1.96
C THR A 373 -7.23 -5.61 -3.10
N LEU A 374 -6.96 -6.27 -4.22
CA LEU A 374 -7.79 -6.32 -5.42
C LEU A 374 -8.37 -7.73 -5.51
N VAL A 375 -9.69 -7.84 -5.31
CA VAL A 375 -10.39 -9.11 -5.48
C VAL A 375 -10.80 -9.25 -6.93
N VAL A 376 -10.46 -10.37 -7.54
CA VAL A 376 -10.90 -10.76 -8.88
C VAL A 376 -11.63 -12.09 -8.80
N GLU A 377 -12.63 -12.25 -9.65
CA GLU A 377 -13.36 -13.50 -9.72
C GLU A 377 -12.73 -14.43 -10.76
N VAL A 378 -12.60 -15.71 -10.39
CA VAL A 378 -12.07 -16.77 -11.26
C VAL A 378 -13.05 -17.94 -11.34
N PRO A 379 -13.05 -18.73 -12.43
CA PRO A 379 -13.90 -19.91 -12.51
C PRO A 379 -13.57 -20.93 -11.41
N HIS A 380 -14.60 -21.53 -10.80
CA HIS A 380 -14.41 -22.67 -9.89
C HIS A 380 -13.63 -23.81 -10.54
N THR A 381 -12.73 -24.42 -9.77
CA THR A 381 -11.95 -25.59 -10.21
C THR A 381 -12.55 -26.92 -9.77
N THR A 382 -13.46 -26.89 -8.79
CA THR A 382 -13.98 -28.09 -8.11
C THR A 382 -15.49 -28.31 -8.28
N ARG A 383 -16.26 -27.29 -8.67
CA ARG A 383 -17.72 -27.37 -8.86
C ARG A 383 -18.07 -27.64 -10.33
N ASP A 384 -19.13 -28.42 -10.56
CA ASP A 384 -19.72 -28.57 -11.90
C ASP A 384 -20.67 -27.41 -12.19
N CYS A 385 -20.10 -26.26 -12.56
CA CYS A 385 -20.86 -25.06 -12.89
C CYS A 385 -21.87 -25.29 -14.02
N ALA A 386 -21.56 -26.16 -14.99
CA ALA A 386 -22.47 -26.45 -16.09
C ALA A 386 -23.74 -27.18 -15.61
N ALA A 387 -23.61 -28.09 -14.63
CA ALA A 387 -24.76 -28.75 -14.02
C ALA A 387 -25.62 -27.77 -13.21
N LEU A 388 -25.00 -26.87 -12.45
CA LEU A 388 -25.69 -25.82 -11.70
C LEU A 388 -26.45 -24.87 -12.64
N ASP A 389 -25.82 -24.41 -13.72
CA ASP A 389 -26.43 -23.55 -14.73
C ASP A 389 -27.61 -24.22 -15.43
N ALA A 390 -27.47 -25.52 -15.73
CA ALA A 390 -28.54 -26.31 -16.33
C ALA A 390 -29.75 -26.44 -15.39
N ALA A 391 -29.50 -26.63 -14.10
CA ALA A 391 -30.55 -26.68 -13.08
C ALA A 391 -31.26 -25.33 -12.93
N ALA A 392 -30.51 -24.23 -12.79
CA ALA A 392 -31.07 -22.88 -12.73
C ALA A 392 -31.89 -22.53 -13.98
N THR A 393 -31.33 -22.78 -15.17
CA THR A 393 -32.01 -22.54 -16.45
C THR A 393 -33.28 -23.40 -16.57
N GLY A 394 -33.22 -24.67 -16.16
CA GLY A 394 -34.37 -25.57 -16.15
C GLY A 394 -35.46 -25.09 -15.19
N PHE A 395 -35.08 -24.66 -13.99
CA PHE A 395 -36.00 -24.14 -12.99
C PHE A 395 -36.67 -22.83 -13.45
N LEU A 396 -35.91 -21.86 -13.96
CA LEU A 396 -36.45 -20.62 -14.52
C LEU A 396 -37.38 -20.87 -15.70
N ARG A 397 -37.05 -21.85 -16.56
CA ARG A 397 -37.93 -22.26 -17.66
C ARG A 397 -39.25 -22.82 -17.13
N PHE A 398 -39.20 -23.65 -16.09
CA PHE A 398 -40.38 -24.23 -15.47
C PHE A 398 -41.24 -23.18 -14.77
N ALA A 399 -40.62 -22.24 -14.03
CA ALA A 399 -41.28 -21.09 -13.43
C ALA A 399 -42.03 -20.23 -14.48
N ARG A 400 -41.50 -20.14 -15.69
CA ARG A 400 -42.12 -19.44 -16.83
C ARG A 400 -43.13 -20.29 -17.63
N GLY A 401 -43.57 -21.42 -17.08
CA GLY A 401 -44.57 -22.30 -17.68
C GLY A 401 -44.03 -23.27 -18.75
N GLY A 402 -42.71 -23.44 -18.84
CA GLY A 402 -42.06 -24.39 -19.73
C GLY A 402 -41.90 -25.79 -19.12
N ALA A 403 -41.07 -26.62 -19.76
CA ALA A 403 -40.81 -27.98 -19.30
C ALA A 403 -40.05 -28.01 -17.94
N PRO A 404 -40.36 -28.97 -17.05
CA PRO A 404 -39.72 -29.10 -15.75
C PRO A 404 -38.21 -29.41 -15.86
N PRO A 405 -37.40 -29.02 -14.85
CA PRO A 405 -36.01 -29.43 -14.75
C PRO A 405 -35.91 -30.93 -14.38
N ALA A 406 -34.68 -31.45 -14.38
CA ALA A 406 -34.44 -32.80 -13.88
C ALA A 406 -34.55 -32.81 -12.34
N TRP A 407 -35.56 -33.49 -11.81
CA TRP A 407 -35.73 -33.66 -10.37
C TRP A 407 -35.02 -34.91 -9.85
N ALA A 408 -34.48 -34.83 -8.64
CA ALA A 408 -34.09 -36.02 -7.89
C ALA A 408 -35.35 -36.84 -7.49
N PRO A 409 -35.22 -38.14 -7.17
CA PRO A 409 -36.37 -38.96 -6.78
C PRO A 409 -37.21 -38.36 -5.64
N GLU A 410 -36.52 -37.69 -4.71
CA GLU A 410 -37.09 -36.91 -3.62
C GLU A 410 -36.43 -35.53 -3.61
N VAL A 411 -37.25 -34.49 -3.56
CA VAL A 411 -36.82 -33.08 -3.56
C VAL A 411 -37.32 -32.42 -2.29
N GLN A 412 -36.41 -31.84 -1.51
CA GLN A 412 -36.78 -31.11 -0.29
C GLN A 412 -37.35 -29.74 -0.65
N GLN A 413 -38.55 -29.43 -0.15
CA GLN A 413 -39.13 -28.09 -0.24
C GLN A 413 -38.88 -27.37 1.08
N LEU A 414 -38.25 -26.20 1.03
CA LEU A 414 -37.90 -25.41 2.21
C LEU A 414 -38.38 -23.96 2.09
N LEU A 415 -38.78 -23.38 3.23
CA LEU A 415 -39.12 -21.97 3.37
C LEU A 415 -38.26 -21.37 4.47
N GLY A 416 -37.38 -20.43 4.12
CA GLY A 416 -36.41 -19.84 5.05
C GLY A 416 -35.58 -20.90 5.76
N TYR A 417 -35.08 -21.89 5.00
CA TYR A 417 -34.31 -23.06 5.45
C TYR A 417 -35.04 -24.03 6.39
N THR A 418 -36.32 -23.80 6.67
CA THR A 418 -37.13 -24.76 7.42
C THR A 418 -37.76 -25.75 6.44
N PRO A 419 -37.56 -27.08 6.62
CA PRO A 419 -38.22 -28.09 5.80
C PRO A 419 -39.74 -27.97 5.88
N TRP A 420 -40.39 -27.95 4.72
CA TRP A 420 -41.85 -27.83 4.58
C TRP A 420 -42.50 -29.14 4.11
N ASP A 421 -41.98 -29.71 3.02
CA ASP A 421 -42.45 -30.99 2.46
C ASP A 421 -41.27 -31.72 1.78
N THR A 422 -41.46 -33.01 1.48
CA THR A 422 -40.59 -33.78 0.58
C THR A 422 -41.40 -34.20 -0.64
N VAL A 423 -41.05 -33.64 -1.79
CA VAL A 423 -41.78 -33.78 -3.04
C VAL A 423 -41.13 -34.87 -3.89
N SER A 424 -41.87 -35.91 -4.24
CA SER A 424 -41.38 -36.92 -5.20
C SER A 424 -41.19 -36.32 -6.59
N ALA A 425 -40.25 -36.83 -7.39
CA ALA A 425 -40.04 -36.37 -8.78
C ALA A 425 -41.35 -36.25 -9.61
N ALA A 426 -42.25 -37.22 -9.49
CA ALA A 426 -43.53 -37.20 -10.22
C ALA A 426 -44.48 -36.07 -9.80
N ARG A 427 -44.38 -35.62 -8.54
CA ARG A 427 -45.16 -34.49 -8.01
C ARG A 427 -44.44 -33.16 -8.28
N ALA A 428 -43.11 -33.16 -8.39
CA ALA A 428 -42.32 -31.95 -8.62
C ALA A 428 -42.56 -31.32 -10.01
N ASP A 429 -43.03 -32.10 -10.98
CA ASP A 429 -43.46 -31.62 -12.31
C ASP A 429 -44.75 -30.77 -12.26
N ASP A 430 -45.53 -30.83 -11.17
CA ASP A 430 -46.72 -30.03 -10.97
C ASP A 430 -46.35 -28.70 -10.28
N PRO A 431 -46.57 -27.52 -10.92
CA PRO A 431 -46.33 -26.23 -10.29
C PRO A 431 -47.03 -26.04 -8.94
N ALA A 432 -48.19 -26.69 -8.73
CA ALA A 432 -48.93 -26.66 -7.47
C ALA A 432 -48.15 -27.26 -6.29
N ALA A 433 -47.20 -28.16 -6.55
CA ALA A 433 -46.36 -28.76 -5.50
C ALA A 433 -45.42 -27.75 -4.83
N TRP A 434 -45.17 -26.61 -5.47
CA TRP A 434 -44.22 -25.60 -5.01
C TRP A 434 -44.87 -24.42 -4.28
N SER A 435 -46.20 -24.40 -4.16
CA SER A 435 -46.93 -23.40 -3.38
C SER A 435 -46.81 -23.65 -1.88
N PHE A 436 -46.46 -22.62 -1.10
CA PHE A 436 -46.53 -22.67 0.37
C PHE A 436 -47.92 -22.28 0.91
N CYS A 437 -48.85 -21.93 0.03
CA CYS A 437 -50.23 -21.62 0.36
C CYS A 437 -51.12 -22.87 0.23
N SER A 438 -51.58 -23.42 1.35
CA SER A 438 -52.39 -24.64 1.33
C SER A 438 -53.72 -24.45 0.58
N GLY A 439 -53.92 -25.19 -0.50
CA GLY A 439 -55.17 -25.19 -1.28
C GLY A 439 -55.35 -24.01 -2.23
N VAL A 440 -54.31 -23.23 -2.48
CA VAL A 440 -54.30 -22.08 -3.38
C VAL A 440 -53.47 -22.43 -4.62
N ALA A 441 -53.96 -22.05 -5.81
CA ALA A 441 -53.22 -22.24 -7.05
C ALA A 441 -51.92 -21.41 -7.02
N PRO A 442 -50.81 -21.86 -7.64
CA PRO A 442 -49.54 -21.15 -7.62
C PRO A 442 -49.64 -19.69 -8.02
N GLU A 443 -50.37 -19.39 -9.09
CA GLU A 443 -50.58 -18.04 -9.62
C GLU A 443 -51.28 -17.10 -8.61
N ASP A 444 -52.02 -17.66 -7.66
CA ASP A 444 -52.73 -16.93 -6.60
C ASP A 444 -51.95 -16.96 -5.27
N CYS A 445 -50.82 -17.68 -5.20
CA CYS A 445 -49.97 -17.77 -4.01
C CYS A 445 -48.71 -16.92 -4.17
N THR A 446 -48.60 -15.87 -3.37
CA THR A 446 -47.43 -14.96 -3.36
C THR A 446 -46.17 -15.59 -2.77
N VAL A 447 -46.32 -16.68 -2.00
CA VAL A 447 -45.21 -17.41 -1.37
C VAL A 447 -44.97 -18.71 -2.15
N SER A 448 -44.37 -18.57 -3.34
CA SER A 448 -44.02 -19.70 -4.21
C SER A 448 -42.72 -19.40 -4.96
N PRO A 449 -41.74 -20.34 -4.98
CA PRO A 449 -40.47 -20.13 -5.66
C PRO A 449 -40.65 -20.05 -7.18
N LEU A 450 -41.69 -20.68 -7.74
CA LEU A 450 -42.00 -20.56 -9.16
C LEU A 450 -42.61 -19.20 -9.52
N VAL A 451 -43.38 -18.61 -8.61
CA VAL A 451 -44.00 -17.29 -8.84
C VAL A 451 -42.93 -16.21 -8.82
N VAL A 452 -42.07 -16.19 -7.80
CA VAL A 452 -41.02 -15.17 -7.70
C VAL A 452 -39.96 -15.33 -8.81
N ALA A 453 -39.57 -16.56 -9.15
CA ALA A 453 -38.58 -16.82 -10.20
C ALA A 453 -39.15 -16.72 -11.63
N GLY A 454 -40.47 -16.60 -11.79
CA GLY A 454 -41.12 -16.46 -13.09
C GLY A 454 -40.84 -15.12 -13.77
N GLY A 455 -40.43 -14.10 -13.01
CA GLY A 455 -40.04 -12.78 -13.51
C GLY A 455 -38.62 -12.73 -14.11
N ASP A 456 -38.09 -11.51 -14.17
CA ASP A 456 -36.70 -11.26 -14.52
C ASP A 456 -35.82 -11.63 -13.33
N ALA A 457 -35.02 -12.68 -13.52
CA ALA A 457 -34.19 -13.28 -12.49
C ALA A 457 -32.73 -13.32 -12.98
N GLU A 458 -31.82 -12.95 -12.09
CA GLU A 458 -30.39 -13.18 -12.26
C GLU A 458 -29.98 -14.47 -11.55
N VAL A 459 -28.98 -15.13 -12.11
CA VAL A 459 -28.46 -16.40 -11.63
C VAL A 459 -27.09 -16.16 -11.02
N GLU A 460 -26.90 -16.58 -9.78
CA GLU A 460 -25.65 -16.41 -9.06
C GLU A 460 -25.35 -17.65 -8.21
N THR A 461 -24.13 -18.14 -8.27
CA THR A 461 -23.69 -19.25 -7.42
C THR A 461 -23.09 -18.68 -6.15
N GLY A 462 -23.76 -18.89 -5.02
CA GLY A 462 -23.27 -18.42 -3.71
C GLY A 462 -22.34 -19.43 -3.04
N GLU A 463 -21.28 -18.92 -2.40
CA GLU A 463 -20.64 -19.57 -1.23
C GLU A 463 -21.04 -18.86 0.08
N PHE A 464 -21.67 -17.69 -0.02
CA PHE A 464 -22.03 -16.86 1.13
C PHE A 464 -23.47 -17.12 1.57
N SER A 465 -23.61 -17.51 2.84
CA SER A 465 -24.89 -17.68 3.55
C SER A 465 -25.58 -16.36 3.91
N ASP A 466 -24.93 -15.21 3.70
CA ASP A 466 -25.49 -13.88 3.95
C ASP A 466 -26.05 -13.30 2.65
N VAL A 467 -27.31 -13.62 2.36
CA VAL A 467 -28.09 -12.91 1.34
C VAL A 467 -28.55 -11.59 1.93
N THR A 468 -27.58 -10.72 2.20
CA THR A 468 -27.85 -9.31 2.44
C THR A 468 -27.63 -8.58 1.13
N ARG A 469 -28.70 -8.32 0.38
CA ARG A 469 -28.67 -7.37 -0.72
C ARG A 469 -28.97 -5.96 -0.23
N TRP A 470 -28.36 -4.98 -0.90
CA TRP A 470 -28.37 -3.57 -0.52
C TRP A 470 -29.04 -2.72 -1.62
N PRO A 471 -30.34 -2.37 -1.49
CA PRO A 471 -30.91 -1.26 -2.26
C PRO A 471 -30.54 0.06 -1.58
N GLY A 472 -29.39 0.64 -1.96
CA GLY A 472 -28.86 1.84 -1.31
C GLY A 472 -28.31 1.55 0.10
N ASP A 473 -28.69 2.34 1.10
CA ASP A 473 -28.15 2.26 2.47
C ASP A 473 -28.93 1.28 3.40
N GLN A 474 -29.81 0.44 2.84
CA GLN A 474 -30.65 -0.48 3.62
C GLN A 474 -30.24 -1.93 3.44
N VAL A 475 -30.22 -2.69 4.54
CA VAL A 475 -30.02 -4.15 4.53
C VAL A 475 -31.40 -4.81 4.57
N CYS A 476 -31.69 -5.66 3.59
CA CYS A 476 -32.97 -6.37 3.53
C CYS A 476 -32.95 -7.63 4.41
N GLU A 477 -33.87 -7.72 5.38
CA GLU A 477 -34.07 -8.93 6.19
C GLU A 477 -35.05 -9.90 5.52
N LEU A 478 -34.51 -10.91 4.84
CA LEU A 478 -35.29 -12.05 4.36
C LEU A 478 -35.65 -13.00 5.54
N ILE A 479 -36.65 -13.85 5.34
CA ILE A 479 -37.02 -14.89 6.29
C ILE A 479 -35.91 -15.93 6.39
N ASP A 480 -35.04 -15.79 7.38
CA ASP A 480 -34.18 -16.86 7.88
C ASP A 480 -34.81 -17.44 9.16
N ARG A 481 -35.34 -18.67 9.05
CA ARG A 481 -36.00 -19.39 10.17
C ARG A 481 -35.15 -20.53 10.70
N GLY A 482 -33.91 -20.69 10.23
CA GLY A 482 -32.99 -21.72 10.67
C GLY A 482 -31.75 -21.74 9.79
N GLY A 483 -30.58 -22.04 10.37
CA GLY A 483 -29.38 -22.20 9.55
C GLY A 483 -29.49 -23.32 8.51
N LEU A 484 -28.51 -23.38 7.59
CA LEU A 484 -28.43 -24.38 6.51
C LEU A 484 -28.81 -25.80 6.99
N PRO A 485 -29.80 -26.46 6.35
CA PRO A 485 -30.21 -27.81 6.70
C PRO A 485 -29.07 -28.82 6.62
N ARG A 486 -29.02 -29.77 7.55
CA ARG A 486 -28.01 -30.84 7.51
C ARG A 486 -28.20 -31.71 6.27
N GLY A 487 -27.11 -31.99 5.56
CA GLY A 487 -27.10 -32.90 4.41
C GLY A 487 -27.29 -32.24 3.05
N LEU A 488 -27.34 -30.91 3.00
CA LEU A 488 -27.28 -30.14 1.76
C LEU A 488 -25.88 -29.54 1.58
N PRO A 489 -25.09 -30.01 0.60
CA PRO A 489 -23.74 -29.52 0.37
C PRO A 489 -23.74 -28.11 -0.21
N VAL A 490 -22.91 -27.22 0.33
CA VAL A 490 -22.79 -25.82 -0.11
C VAL A 490 -22.19 -25.75 -1.52
N GLU A 491 -21.36 -26.73 -1.87
CA GLU A 491 -20.69 -26.84 -3.16
C GLU A 491 -21.60 -27.26 -4.33
N GLN A 492 -22.83 -27.73 -4.04
CA GLN A 492 -23.80 -28.13 -5.07
C GLN A 492 -25.01 -27.18 -5.11
N GLN A 493 -24.78 -25.91 -4.79
CA GLN A 493 -25.83 -24.92 -4.60
C GLN A 493 -25.76 -23.80 -5.65
N ILE A 494 -26.92 -23.35 -6.12
CA ILE A 494 -27.07 -22.17 -6.97
C ILE A 494 -28.26 -21.34 -6.50
N VAL A 495 -28.16 -20.02 -6.61
CA VAL A 495 -29.17 -19.09 -6.10
C VAL A 495 -29.72 -18.24 -7.25
N LEU A 496 -31.02 -18.04 -7.21
CA LEU A 496 -31.74 -17.15 -8.12
C LEU A 496 -32.21 -15.95 -7.32
N TYR A 497 -32.07 -14.78 -7.92
CA TYR A 497 -32.42 -13.51 -7.31
C TYR A 497 -33.18 -12.61 -8.31
N PRO A 498 -33.86 -11.55 -7.86
CA PRO A 498 -34.42 -10.57 -8.78
C PRO A 498 -33.30 -9.91 -9.59
N ALA A 499 -33.55 -9.67 -10.88
CA ALA A 499 -32.59 -8.98 -11.75
C ALA A 499 -32.39 -7.51 -11.36
N GLU A 500 -33.41 -6.87 -10.79
CA GLU A 500 -33.31 -5.52 -10.23
C GLU A 500 -33.89 -5.53 -8.81
N LEU A 501 -33.15 -4.98 -7.85
CA LEU A 501 -33.63 -4.81 -6.47
C LEU A 501 -33.88 -3.32 -6.20
N THR A 502 -35.16 -2.92 -6.26
CA THR A 502 -35.57 -1.52 -6.05
C THR A 502 -35.93 -1.19 -4.61
N SER A 503 -36.36 -2.20 -3.84
CA SER A 503 -36.73 -2.06 -2.43
C SER A 503 -36.64 -3.42 -1.72
N CYS A 504 -36.61 -3.43 -0.40
CA CYS A 504 -36.59 -4.68 0.36
C CYS A 504 -37.89 -5.49 0.28
N ASP A 505 -39.01 -4.90 -0.13
CA ASP A 505 -40.25 -5.64 -0.37
C ASP A 505 -40.19 -6.47 -1.67
N ASP A 506 -39.27 -6.11 -2.57
CA ASP A 506 -39.05 -6.81 -3.84
C ASP A 506 -37.93 -7.87 -3.75
N ASP A 507 -37.30 -8.00 -2.58
CA ASP A 507 -36.17 -8.92 -2.38
C ASP A 507 -36.65 -10.36 -2.25
N TRP A 508 -36.01 -11.29 -2.93
CA TRP A 508 -36.27 -12.71 -2.79
C TRP A 508 -35.06 -13.52 -3.24
N SER A 509 -34.95 -14.74 -2.72
CA SER A 509 -34.00 -15.71 -3.25
C SER A 509 -34.58 -17.11 -3.32
N VAL A 510 -34.28 -17.80 -4.42
CA VAL A 510 -34.58 -19.22 -4.59
C VAL A 510 -33.26 -19.97 -4.67
N TRP A 511 -33.02 -20.82 -3.68
CA TRP A 511 -31.82 -21.63 -3.63
C TRP A 511 -32.14 -23.04 -4.11
N LEU A 512 -31.32 -23.52 -5.02
CA LEU A 512 -31.43 -24.85 -5.60
C LEU A 512 -30.18 -25.65 -5.23
N TRP A 513 -30.37 -26.90 -4.83
CA TRP A 513 -29.28 -27.86 -4.69
C TRP A 513 -29.38 -28.92 -5.76
N VAL A 514 -28.24 -29.40 -6.25
CA VAL A 514 -28.17 -30.48 -7.25
C VAL A 514 -27.42 -31.70 -6.73
N ASP A 515 -27.69 -32.87 -7.28
CA ASP A 515 -26.85 -34.06 -7.09
C ASP A 515 -25.67 -34.10 -8.10
N ASP A 516 -24.80 -35.10 -7.97
CA ASP A 516 -23.62 -35.31 -8.82
C ASP A 516 -23.94 -35.49 -10.33
N VAL A 517 -25.22 -35.65 -10.69
CA VAL A 517 -25.68 -35.79 -12.07
C VAL A 517 -26.59 -34.62 -12.50
N GLY A 518 -26.59 -33.53 -11.72
CA GLY A 518 -27.25 -32.26 -12.05
C GLY A 518 -28.76 -32.24 -11.81
N ARG A 519 -29.33 -33.15 -11.02
CA ARG A 519 -30.76 -33.14 -10.68
C ARG A 519 -31.03 -32.34 -9.43
N ILE A 520 -32.10 -31.56 -9.42
CA ILE A 520 -32.46 -30.72 -8.27
C ILE A 520 -32.92 -31.61 -7.10
N THR A 521 -32.25 -31.51 -5.96
CA THR A 521 -32.48 -32.27 -4.72
C THR A 521 -33.15 -31.44 -3.62
N ALA A 522 -33.06 -30.11 -3.69
CA ALA A 522 -33.75 -29.21 -2.77
C ALA A 522 -34.05 -27.86 -3.44
N VAL A 523 -35.15 -27.24 -3.01
CA VAL A 523 -35.55 -25.88 -3.38
C VAL A 523 -35.94 -25.15 -2.11
N ASN A 524 -35.25 -24.04 -1.83
CA ASN A 524 -35.51 -23.19 -0.68
C ASN A 524 -35.92 -21.80 -1.13
N LEU A 525 -37.03 -21.29 -0.59
CA LEU A 525 -37.49 -19.93 -0.84
C LEU A 525 -37.19 -19.04 0.36
N LEU A 526 -36.56 -17.90 0.11
CA LEU A 526 -36.50 -16.77 1.04
C LEU A 526 -37.24 -15.60 0.41
N VAL A 527 -38.12 -15.00 1.19
CA VAL A 527 -38.89 -13.78 0.86
C VAL A 527 -38.85 -12.85 2.07
N PRO A 528 -39.23 -11.57 1.93
CA PRO A 528 -39.27 -10.62 3.04
C PRO A 528 -40.27 -11.09 4.10
N ARG A 529 -40.03 -10.76 5.38
CA ARG A 529 -40.92 -11.15 6.48
C ARG A 529 -42.36 -10.68 6.28
N THR A 530 -42.53 -9.49 5.70
CA THR A 530 -43.82 -8.88 5.39
C THR A 530 -44.67 -9.73 4.44
N SER A 531 -44.05 -10.51 3.56
CA SER A 531 -44.73 -11.36 2.56
C SER A 531 -45.34 -12.63 3.14
N VAL A 532 -44.97 -13.04 4.35
CA VAL A 532 -45.49 -14.25 5.02
C VAL A 532 -46.51 -13.94 6.10
N ASP A 533 -46.43 -12.78 6.76
CA ASP A 533 -47.34 -12.40 7.85
C ASP A 533 -48.67 -11.78 7.36
N GLY A 534 -48.80 -11.48 6.06
CA GLY A 534 -49.99 -10.89 5.43
C GLY A 534 -50.96 -11.86 4.75
N GLY A 535 -50.70 -13.18 4.81
CA GLY A 535 -51.48 -14.24 4.14
C GLY A 535 -52.44 -14.99 5.04
#